data_AF-A0A5E7FBA3-F1
#
_entry.id   AF-A0A5E7FBA3-F1
#
_cell.length_a   1.000
_cell.length_b   1.000
_cell.length_c   1.000
_cell.angle_alpha   90.00
_cell.angle_beta   90.00
_cell.angle_gamma   90.00
#
_symmetry.space_group_name_H-M   'P 1'
#
loop_
_entity.id
_entity.type
_entity.pdbx_description
1 polymer ?
#
loop_
_entity_poly.entity_id
_entity_poly.type
_entity_poly.pdbx_seq_one_letter_code
_entity_poly.pdbx_strand_id
1 'polypeptide(L)'
;MFKGSSLLIALFFMSAHAVAEQWPADQWSRGPQVSGPALKALEDYAFQPRDDSTHKGIRTDALLVIRDGQLIYERYAGPTTANTLHLTWSISKSLMATLLGMAYGEGRFTLQDPVAKFYPPLQRHPVISMADLLHWASGLDWEEDYEYAPLKSSVVAMLYTRGRGDMAAFTTAHDEFSAPGQAFRYSSGDSNLLSAALKNMLGAQYPDYPWTALFEPLGIRNGVWESDASGTFVASSYAYLTARDLARIGLLMQRDGRWRERQLLPRDWVEFNRQPFGHYQARQDEAVPGGHWWLNLALDGAGKPWPAAPADTFAALGHWGQAMYVIPSEKLVIVRYGDDRDGSYRHNELLKRALAAFATPVLP
;
A
#
# COMPACT_ATOMS: atom_id res chain seq x y z
N MET A 1 45.18 -64.05 -16.60
CA MET A 1 43.89 -63.39 -16.91
C MET A 1 43.41 -62.72 -15.64
N PHE A 2 43.68 -61.44 -15.41
CA PHE A 2 42.91 -60.59 -14.49
C PHE A 2 43.13 -59.15 -14.94
N LYS A 3 42.08 -58.56 -15.52
CA LYS A 3 42.05 -57.18 -16.01
C LYS A 3 41.79 -56.27 -14.81
N GLY A 4 42.69 -55.33 -14.56
CA GLY A 4 42.44 -54.18 -13.69
C GLY A 4 41.67 -53.12 -14.46
N SER A 5 40.46 -52.80 -14.00
CA SER A 5 39.64 -51.71 -14.53
C SER A 5 39.76 -50.52 -13.59
N SER A 6 40.45 -49.47 -14.03
CA SER A 6 40.51 -48.17 -13.36
C SER A 6 39.17 -47.45 -13.54
N LEU A 7 38.49 -47.16 -12.42
CA LEU A 7 37.27 -46.36 -12.41
C LEU A 7 37.66 -44.87 -12.31
N LEU A 8 37.57 -44.14 -13.41
CA LEU A 8 37.64 -42.68 -13.43
C LEU A 8 36.25 -42.13 -13.08
N ILE A 9 36.10 -41.56 -11.88
CA ILE A 9 34.92 -40.78 -11.50
C ILE A 9 35.14 -39.34 -11.97
N ALA A 10 34.40 -38.93 -13.00
CA ALA A 10 34.32 -37.53 -13.42
C ALA A 10 33.29 -36.81 -12.54
N LEU A 11 33.76 -35.93 -11.66
CA LEU A 11 32.92 -34.99 -10.91
C LEU A 11 32.57 -33.80 -11.80
N PHE A 12 31.36 -33.80 -12.36
CA PHE A 12 30.77 -32.61 -12.97
C PHE A 12 30.33 -31.63 -11.88
N PHE A 13 31.09 -30.55 -11.67
CA PHE A 13 30.63 -29.42 -10.88
C PHE A 13 29.59 -28.62 -11.69
N MET A 14 28.30 -28.84 -11.41
CA MET A 14 27.28 -27.87 -11.77
C MET A 14 27.40 -26.65 -10.85
N SER A 15 28.08 -25.61 -11.31
CA SER A 15 28.04 -24.30 -10.66
C SER A 15 26.66 -23.67 -10.91
N ALA A 16 25.69 -23.98 -10.05
CA ALA A 16 24.47 -23.19 -9.95
C ALA A 16 24.88 -21.77 -9.54
N HIS A 17 24.76 -20.82 -10.46
CA HIS A 17 24.96 -19.41 -10.14
C HIS A 17 23.77 -18.99 -9.28
N ALA A 18 23.92 -19.03 -7.96
CA ALA A 18 22.98 -18.38 -7.07
C ALA A 18 23.05 -16.87 -7.36
N VAL A 19 22.13 -16.36 -8.17
CA VAL A 19 22.00 -14.92 -8.36
C VAL A 19 21.50 -14.35 -7.04
N ALA A 20 22.36 -13.60 -6.35
CA ALA A 20 21.99 -12.94 -5.12
C ALA A 20 20.79 -12.01 -5.36
N GLU A 21 19.76 -12.14 -4.54
CA GLU A 21 18.57 -11.30 -4.58
C GLU A 21 18.97 -9.83 -4.35
N GLN A 22 18.50 -8.93 -5.22
CA GLN A 22 18.86 -7.53 -5.15
C GLN A 22 18.03 -6.82 -4.08
N TRP A 23 18.68 -6.01 -3.25
CA TRP A 23 18.06 -5.16 -2.25
C TRP A 23 18.57 -3.73 -2.41
N PRO A 24 17.75 -2.69 -2.22
CA PRO A 24 18.26 -1.35 -2.15
C PRO A 24 19.21 -1.20 -0.95
N ALA A 25 20.29 -0.46 -1.18
CA ALA A 25 21.12 0.09 -0.12
C ALA A 25 20.55 1.48 0.25
N ASP A 26 21.41 2.46 0.51
CA ASP A 26 20.99 3.86 0.68
C ASP A 26 20.29 4.39 -0.58
N GLN A 27 20.69 3.90 -1.76
CA GLN A 27 20.05 4.16 -3.04
C GLN A 27 19.65 2.84 -3.71
N TRP A 28 18.65 2.93 -4.60
CA TRP A 28 18.29 1.82 -5.48
C TRP A 28 19.41 1.52 -6.46
N SER A 29 19.76 0.24 -6.62
CA SER A 29 20.58 -0.18 -7.75
C SER A 29 19.78 0.02 -9.05
N ARG A 30 20.45 0.47 -10.11
CA ARG A 30 19.82 0.63 -11.43
C ARG A 30 19.83 -0.71 -12.16
N GLY A 31 18.67 -1.09 -12.69
CA GLY A 31 18.53 -2.24 -13.58
C GLY A 31 18.64 -1.83 -15.06
N PRO A 32 18.44 -2.78 -15.99
CA PRO A 32 18.44 -2.52 -17.42
C PRO A 32 17.44 -1.43 -17.79
N GLN A 33 17.90 -0.43 -18.54
CA GLN A 33 17.03 0.64 -19.02
C GLN A 33 16.12 0.09 -20.13
N VAL A 34 14.83 0.37 -20.00
CA VAL A 34 13.82 -0.02 -20.99
C VAL A 34 13.65 1.12 -21.99
N SER A 35 13.44 0.80 -23.26
CA SER A 35 13.14 1.75 -24.32
C SER A 35 12.20 1.12 -25.35
N GLY A 36 11.70 1.93 -26.29
CA GLY A 36 10.86 1.46 -27.39
C GLY A 36 9.38 1.89 -27.30
N PRO A 37 8.54 1.38 -28.21
CA PRO A 37 7.18 1.90 -28.40
C PRO A 37 6.27 1.68 -27.20
N ALA A 38 6.43 0.59 -26.44
CA ALA A 38 5.63 0.34 -25.24
C ALA A 38 5.93 1.36 -24.13
N LEU A 39 7.20 1.67 -23.89
CA LEU A 39 7.57 2.73 -22.95
C LEU A 39 7.03 4.08 -23.42
N LYS A 40 7.19 4.41 -24.71
CA LYS A 40 6.65 5.67 -25.25
C LYS A 40 5.13 5.77 -25.03
N ALA A 41 4.38 4.69 -25.25
CA ALA A 41 2.94 4.67 -25.03
C ALA A 41 2.56 4.86 -23.56
N LEU A 42 3.35 4.33 -22.61
CA LEU A 42 3.19 4.62 -21.18
C LEU A 42 3.43 6.10 -20.89
N GLU A 43 4.50 6.67 -21.43
CA GLU A 43 4.87 8.06 -21.21
C GLU A 43 3.84 9.04 -21.80
N ASP A 44 3.38 8.79 -23.01
CA ASP A 44 2.34 9.58 -23.68
C ASP A 44 1.02 9.57 -22.87
N TYR A 45 0.73 8.47 -22.18
CA TYR A 45 -0.44 8.36 -21.30
C TYR A 45 -0.22 9.06 -19.95
N ALA A 46 0.89 8.76 -19.26
CA ALA A 46 1.12 9.18 -17.88
C ALA A 46 1.56 10.64 -17.78
N PHE A 47 2.28 11.17 -18.78
CA PHE A 47 2.89 12.50 -18.78
C PHE A 47 2.34 13.36 -19.92
N GLN A 48 1.02 13.48 -19.98
CA GLN A 48 0.36 14.40 -20.91
C GLN A 48 0.79 15.85 -20.65
N PRO A 49 0.77 16.72 -21.68
CA PRO A 49 0.98 18.15 -21.49
C PRO A 49 0.05 18.70 -20.41
N ARG A 50 0.62 19.43 -19.45
CA ARG A 50 -0.10 19.98 -18.30
C ARG A 50 -0.58 21.39 -18.60
N ASP A 51 -1.81 21.67 -18.21
CA ASP A 51 -2.33 23.02 -18.05
C ASP A 51 -2.67 23.23 -16.57
N ASP A 52 -1.84 24.03 -15.91
CA ASP A 52 -1.98 24.32 -14.47
C ASP A 52 -3.16 25.27 -14.17
N SER A 53 -3.73 25.92 -15.18
CA SER A 53 -4.93 26.75 -14.99
C SER A 53 -6.21 25.93 -14.86
N THR A 54 -6.28 24.78 -15.55
CA THR A 54 -7.50 23.96 -15.61
C THR A 54 -7.48 22.77 -14.65
N HIS A 55 -6.29 22.30 -14.23
CA HIS A 55 -6.12 21.07 -13.44
C HIS A 55 -6.81 19.84 -14.07
N LYS A 56 -6.97 19.82 -15.40
CA LYS A 56 -7.59 18.72 -16.15
C LYS A 56 -6.57 17.73 -16.67
N GLY A 57 -7.06 16.54 -17.02
CA GLY A 57 -6.28 15.47 -17.62
C GLY A 57 -5.44 14.68 -16.61
N ILE A 58 -4.57 13.83 -17.14
CA ILE A 58 -3.69 12.98 -16.32
C ILE A 58 -2.48 13.79 -15.86
N ARG A 59 -2.34 13.97 -14.55
CA ARG A 59 -1.34 14.85 -13.93
C ARG A 59 -0.37 14.07 -13.05
N THR A 60 0.44 13.19 -13.66
CA THR A 60 1.44 12.36 -12.93
C THR A 60 2.67 13.17 -12.55
N ASP A 61 2.92 13.35 -11.25
CA ASP A 61 4.10 14.07 -10.72
C ASP A 61 5.34 13.19 -10.66
N ALA A 62 5.16 11.91 -10.33
CA ALA A 62 6.22 10.93 -10.29
C ALA A 62 5.70 9.58 -10.78
N LEU A 63 6.47 8.87 -11.60
CA LEU A 63 6.27 7.47 -11.93
C LEU A 63 7.59 6.73 -11.75
N LEU A 64 7.59 5.71 -10.90
CA LEU A 64 8.73 4.88 -10.56
C LEU A 64 8.39 3.42 -10.80
N VAL A 65 9.29 2.64 -11.40
CA VAL A 65 9.14 1.21 -11.58
C VAL A 65 10.38 0.48 -11.07
N ILE A 66 10.15 -0.41 -10.12
CA ILE A 66 11.12 -1.37 -9.61
C ILE A 66 10.81 -2.73 -10.22
N ARG A 67 11.84 -3.44 -10.70
CA ARG A 67 11.76 -4.86 -11.03
C ARG A 67 12.83 -5.62 -10.27
N ASP A 68 12.42 -6.68 -9.57
CA ASP A 68 13.28 -7.58 -8.81
C ASP A 68 14.32 -6.85 -7.95
N GLY A 69 13.87 -5.84 -7.19
CA GLY A 69 14.73 -5.05 -6.31
C GLY A 69 15.61 -3.99 -6.99
N GLN A 70 15.47 -3.76 -8.30
CA GLN A 70 16.23 -2.76 -9.05
C GLN A 70 15.32 -1.68 -9.65
N LEU A 71 15.81 -0.44 -9.66
CA LEU A 71 15.14 0.68 -10.32
C LEU A 71 15.37 0.62 -11.82
N ILE A 72 14.30 0.37 -12.60
CA ILE A 72 14.37 0.24 -14.06
C ILE A 72 13.77 1.44 -14.80
N TYR A 73 12.92 2.22 -14.15
CA TYR A 73 12.36 3.45 -14.70
C TYR A 73 12.01 4.45 -13.59
N GLU A 74 12.31 5.72 -13.85
CA GLU A 74 11.79 6.84 -13.06
C GLU A 74 11.59 8.05 -13.95
N ARG A 75 10.49 8.76 -13.77
CA ARG A 75 10.26 10.06 -14.39
C ARG A 75 9.45 10.95 -13.46
N TYR A 76 9.81 12.22 -13.48
CA TYR A 76 9.20 13.26 -12.65
C TYR A 76 8.72 14.41 -13.55
N ALA A 77 7.69 15.13 -13.10
CA ALA A 77 7.10 16.24 -13.85
C ALA A 77 6.86 17.46 -12.96
N GLY A 78 6.74 18.63 -13.59
CA GLY A 78 6.57 19.89 -12.87
C GLY A 78 7.75 20.17 -11.94
N PRO A 79 7.51 20.62 -10.68
CA PRO A 79 8.57 20.89 -9.71
C PRO A 79 9.09 19.62 -9.01
N THR A 80 8.49 18.46 -9.27
CA THR A 80 8.80 17.22 -8.56
C THR A 80 10.17 16.67 -8.96
N THR A 81 10.91 16.17 -7.96
CA THR A 81 12.21 15.52 -8.12
C THR A 81 12.23 14.18 -7.38
N ALA A 82 13.31 13.41 -7.55
CA ALA A 82 13.54 12.18 -6.80
C ALA A 82 13.57 12.35 -5.27
N ASN A 83 13.80 13.58 -4.78
CA ASN A 83 13.87 13.90 -3.37
C ASN A 83 12.60 14.58 -2.83
N THR A 84 11.59 14.80 -3.68
CA THR A 84 10.34 15.44 -3.27
C THR A 84 9.51 14.47 -2.43
N LEU A 85 9.17 14.87 -1.21
CA LEU A 85 8.18 14.18 -0.40
C LEU A 85 6.78 14.48 -0.94
N HIS A 86 6.02 13.44 -1.25
CA HIS A 86 4.64 13.56 -1.70
C HIS A 86 3.67 13.14 -0.61
N LEU A 87 2.60 13.91 -0.45
CA LEU A 87 1.43 13.50 0.32
C LEU A 87 0.86 12.23 -0.29
N THR A 88 0.80 11.17 0.51
CA THR A 88 0.38 9.85 0.04
C THR A 88 -1.14 9.64 0.06
N TRP A 89 -1.88 10.51 0.77
CA TRP A 89 -3.31 10.34 1.03
C TRP A 89 -3.59 8.92 1.56
N SER A 90 -4.60 8.23 1.03
CA SER A 90 -5.04 6.92 1.55
C SER A 90 -4.03 5.78 1.39
N ILE A 91 -2.91 5.96 0.68
CA ILE A 91 -1.79 5.00 0.77
C ILE A 91 -1.31 4.88 2.23
N SER A 92 -1.41 5.96 3.02
CA SER A 92 -1.11 5.98 4.46
C SER A 92 -1.82 4.86 5.24
N LYS A 93 -3.00 4.42 4.80
CA LYS A 93 -3.74 3.31 5.42
C LYS A 93 -2.99 1.99 5.30
N SER A 94 -2.51 1.68 4.09
CA SER A 94 -1.69 0.51 3.83
C SER A 94 -0.33 0.60 4.51
N LEU A 95 0.22 1.81 4.68
CA LEU A 95 1.42 2.02 5.50
C LEU A 95 1.14 1.70 6.98
N MET A 96 0.00 2.13 7.51
CA MET A 96 -0.40 1.85 8.89
C MET A 96 -0.64 0.35 9.09
N ALA A 97 -1.29 -0.32 8.14
CA ALA A 97 -1.46 -1.78 8.17
C ALA A 97 -0.11 -2.53 8.12
N THR A 98 0.87 -2.01 7.38
CA THR A 98 2.24 -2.52 7.39
C THR A 98 2.88 -2.35 8.77
N LEU A 99 2.75 -1.17 9.37
CA LEU A 99 3.29 -0.89 10.71
C LEU A 99 2.62 -1.74 11.82
N LEU A 100 1.31 -1.95 11.71
CA LEU A 100 0.57 -2.87 12.58
C LEU A 100 1.04 -4.31 12.43
N GLY A 101 1.47 -4.73 11.25
CA GLY A 101 2.08 -6.05 11.05
C GLY A 101 3.36 -6.24 11.86
N MET A 102 4.15 -5.18 12.06
CA MET A 102 5.30 -5.21 12.97
C MET A 102 4.83 -5.44 14.42
N ALA A 103 3.82 -4.68 14.87
CA ALA A 103 3.25 -4.82 16.21
C ALA A 103 2.57 -6.19 16.45
N TYR A 104 1.95 -6.75 15.41
CA TYR A 104 1.39 -8.11 15.42
C TYR A 104 2.51 -9.16 15.57
N GLY A 105 3.60 -9.02 14.81
CA GLY A 105 4.78 -9.89 14.94
C GLY A 105 5.47 -9.80 16.30
N GLU A 106 5.34 -8.66 16.99
CA GLU A 106 5.77 -8.47 18.38
C GLU A 106 4.79 -9.06 19.41
N GLY A 107 3.66 -9.63 18.98
CA GLY A 107 2.64 -10.22 19.84
C GLY A 107 1.81 -9.21 20.62
N ARG A 108 1.72 -7.95 20.16
CA ARG A 108 0.99 -6.87 20.88
C ARG A 108 -0.53 -7.01 20.82
N PHE A 109 -1.04 -7.65 19.77
CA PHE A 109 -2.46 -7.89 19.58
C PHE A 109 -2.69 -9.12 18.70
N THR A 110 -3.92 -9.63 18.73
CA THR A 110 -4.43 -10.60 17.76
C THR A 110 -5.52 -9.96 16.90
N LEU A 111 -5.78 -10.51 15.72
CA LEU A 111 -6.83 -9.99 14.82
C LEU A 111 -8.23 -9.97 15.46
N GLN A 112 -8.50 -10.87 16.41
CA GLN A 112 -9.79 -10.98 17.10
C GLN A 112 -9.86 -10.16 18.39
N ASP A 113 -8.78 -9.49 18.79
CA ASP A 113 -8.85 -8.62 19.96
C ASP A 113 -9.89 -7.50 19.71
N PRO A 114 -10.79 -7.23 20.67
CA PRO A 114 -11.66 -6.06 20.59
C PRO A 114 -10.80 -4.80 20.67
N VAL A 115 -11.00 -3.87 19.75
CA VAL A 115 -10.20 -2.64 19.69
C VAL A 115 -10.38 -1.80 20.96
N ALA A 116 -11.55 -1.90 21.62
CA ALA A 116 -11.84 -1.26 22.90
C ALA A 116 -10.88 -1.67 24.04
N LYS A 117 -10.18 -2.82 23.92
CA LYS A 117 -9.08 -3.23 24.81
C LYS A 117 -7.91 -2.25 24.76
N PHE A 118 -7.65 -1.68 23.60
CA PHE A 118 -6.53 -0.79 23.34
C PHE A 118 -6.95 0.68 23.28
N TYR A 119 -8.19 0.98 22.87
CA TYR A 119 -8.72 2.33 22.82
C TYR A 119 -10.05 2.43 23.58
N PRO A 120 -10.04 2.73 24.90
CA PRO A 120 -11.23 2.75 25.74
C PRO A 120 -12.41 3.60 25.26
N PRO A 121 -12.24 4.73 24.54
CA PRO A 121 -13.39 5.44 23.98
C PRO A 121 -14.27 4.59 23.05
N LEU A 122 -13.71 3.54 22.42
CA LEU A 122 -14.48 2.61 21.58
C LEU A 122 -15.32 1.61 22.39
N GLN A 123 -15.40 1.73 23.73
CA GLN A 123 -16.36 0.95 24.53
C GLN A 123 -17.83 1.24 24.18
N ARG A 124 -18.10 2.33 23.44
CA ARG A 124 -19.41 2.55 22.80
C ARG A 124 -19.75 1.47 21.75
N HIS A 125 -18.73 0.86 21.15
CA HIS A 125 -18.82 -0.21 20.15
C HIS A 125 -17.89 -1.38 20.53
N PRO A 126 -18.16 -2.06 21.65
CA PRO A 126 -17.18 -2.89 22.36
C PRO A 126 -16.78 -4.17 21.61
N VAL A 127 -17.55 -4.56 20.60
CA VAL A 127 -17.37 -5.80 19.83
C VAL A 127 -16.58 -5.62 18.53
N ILE A 128 -16.24 -4.39 18.14
CA ILE A 128 -15.40 -4.14 16.95
C ILE A 128 -14.00 -4.72 17.19
N SER A 129 -13.60 -5.67 16.35
CA SER A 129 -12.27 -6.30 16.40
C SER A 129 -11.23 -5.56 15.55
N MET A 130 -9.96 -5.88 15.77
CA MET A 130 -8.86 -5.38 14.93
C MET A 130 -9.06 -5.77 13.45
N ALA A 131 -9.54 -7.00 13.20
CA ALA A 131 -9.85 -7.49 11.85
C ALA A 131 -10.98 -6.72 11.18
N ASP A 132 -12.00 -6.31 11.93
CA ASP A 132 -13.12 -5.53 11.38
C ASP A 132 -12.63 -4.18 10.86
N LEU A 133 -11.81 -3.47 11.65
CA LEU A 133 -11.22 -2.20 11.21
C LEU A 133 -10.28 -2.38 10.01
N LEU A 134 -9.48 -3.45 10.00
CA LEU A 134 -8.56 -3.77 8.89
C LEU A 134 -9.29 -4.19 7.60
N HIS A 135 -10.57 -4.55 7.68
CA HIS A 135 -11.39 -4.81 6.49
C HIS A 135 -12.31 -3.66 6.10
N TRP A 136 -12.20 -2.50 6.77
CA TRP A 136 -13.17 -1.40 6.64
C TRP A 136 -14.61 -1.90 6.86
N ALA A 137 -14.78 -2.70 7.91
CA ALA A 137 -16.02 -3.35 8.28
C ALA A 137 -16.36 -3.08 9.75
N SER A 138 -15.96 -1.91 10.28
CA SER A 138 -16.31 -1.49 11.64
C SER A 138 -17.82 -1.45 11.89
N GLY A 139 -18.60 -1.22 10.83
CA GLY A 139 -20.04 -1.06 10.91
C GLY A 139 -20.48 0.33 11.39
N LEU A 140 -19.54 1.26 11.59
CA LEU A 140 -19.85 2.64 11.94
C LEU A 140 -20.47 3.40 10.75
N ASP A 141 -21.36 4.33 11.05
CA ASP A 141 -22.07 5.14 10.04
C ASP A 141 -21.15 6.24 9.48
N TRP A 142 -20.17 5.81 8.67
CA TRP A 142 -19.13 6.67 8.11
C TRP A 142 -19.44 7.11 6.67
N GLU A 143 -19.33 8.41 6.39
CA GLU A 143 -19.52 8.99 5.06
C GLU A 143 -18.19 9.47 4.46
N GLU A 144 -17.69 8.78 3.43
CA GLU A 144 -16.40 9.06 2.78
C GLU A 144 -16.54 9.85 1.46
N ASP A 145 -17.28 10.96 1.50
CA ASP A 145 -17.40 11.87 0.34
C ASP A 145 -16.47 13.08 0.48
N TYR A 146 -15.77 13.48 -0.58
CA TYR A 146 -14.86 14.64 -0.57
C TYR A 146 -15.47 15.84 -1.30
N GLU A 147 -15.42 15.85 -2.64
CA GLU A 147 -15.75 17.03 -3.45
C GLU A 147 -17.25 17.28 -3.64
N TYR A 148 -18.08 16.23 -3.67
CA TYR A 148 -19.48 16.35 -4.10
C TYR A 148 -20.49 16.55 -2.97
N ALA A 149 -20.14 16.22 -1.72
CA ALA A 149 -21.02 16.36 -0.56
C ALA A 149 -20.29 16.75 0.75
N PRO A 150 -19.44 17.80 0.75
CA PRO A 150 -18.55 18.08 1.89
C PRO A 150 -19.28 18.38 3.21
N LEU A 151 -20.54 18.82 3.16
CA LEU A 151 -21.33 19.14 4.35
C LEU A 151 -21.81 17.90 5.13
N LYS A 152 -21.91 16.74 4.48
CA LYS A 152 -22.29 15.46 5.11
C LYS A 152 -21.13 14.49 5.27
N SER A 153 -19.94 14.90 4.88
CA SER A 153 -18.74 14.06 4.90
C SER A 153 -18.15 13.89 6.29
N SER A 154 -18.05 12.66 6.75
CA SER A 154 -17.32 12.30 7.97
C SER A 154 -15.83 12.56 7.80
N VAL A 155 -15.26 12.25 6.64
CA VAL A 155 -13.82 12.44 6.40
C VAL A 155 -13.41 13.92 6.34
N VAL A 156 -14.16 14.78 5.65
CA VAL A 156 -13.89 16.24 5.62
C VAL A 156 -14.09 16.83 7.02
N ALA A 157 -15.13 16.37 7.74
CA ALA A 157 -15.37 16.79 9.12
C ALA A 157 -14.22 16.43 10.05
N MET A 158 -13.71 15.20 9.91
CA MET A 158 -12.58 14.66 10.69
C MET A 158 -11.29 15.41 10.38
N LEU A 159 -10.92 15.54 9.11
CA LEU A 159 -9.62 16.09 8.73
C LEU A 159 -9.53 17.61 8.94
N TYR A 160 -10.61 18.35 8.68
CA TYR A 160 -10.50 19.81 8.51
C TYR A 160 -11.35 20.63 9.49
N THR A 161 -12.30 20.04 10.21
CA THR A 161 -13.22 20.82 11.05
C THR A 161 -13.34 20.29 12.48
N ARG A 162 -14.49 19.72 12.86
CA ARG A 162 -14.85 19.36 14.23
C ARG A 162 -14.10 18.15 14.77
N GLY A 163 -13.64 17.24 13.90
CA GLY A 163 -12.90 16.06 14.31
C GLY A 163 -11.38 16.22 14.37
N ARG A 164 -10.83 17.34 13.86
CA ARG A 164 -9.37 17.50 13.70
C ARG A 164 -8.55 17.46 15.00
N GLY A 165 -9.22 17.64 16.13
CA GLY A 165 -8.59 17.65 17.45
C GLY A 165 -8.23 16.26 17.96
N ASP A 166 -9.12 15.29 17.74
CA ASP A 166 -8.92 13.88 18.06
C ASP A 166 -9.76 13.08 17.05
N MET A 167 -9.09 12.60 16.01
CA MET A 167 -9.74 11.98 14.86
C MET A 167 -10.32 10.62 15.22
N ALA A 168 -9.66 9.87 16.10
CA ALA A 168 -10.14 8.59 16.59
C ALA A 168 -11.39 8.76 17.46
N ALA A 169 -11.38 9.70 18.41
CA ALA A 169 -12.54 9.96 19.25
C ALA A 169 -13.73 10.46 18.42
N PHE A 170 -13.48 11.31 17.42
CA PHE A 170 -14.49 11.74 16.46
C PHE A 170 -15.12 10.53 15.74
N THR A 171 -14.33 9.56 15.30
CA THR A 171 -14.84 8.33 14.69
C THR A 171 -15.71 7.54 15.67
N THR A 172 -15.28 7.37 16.93
CA THR A 172 -16.08 6.61 17.92
C THR A 172 -17.45 7.21 18.23
N ALA A 173 -17.67 8.49 17.92
CA ALA A 173 -18.94 9.16 18.18
C ALA A 173 -20.01 8.89 17.11
N HIS A 174 -19.68 8.21 16.02
CA HIS A 174 -20.65 7.85 14.99
C HIS A 174 -21.59 6.75 15.50
N ASP A 175 -22.80 6.71 14.95
CA ASP A 175 -23.75 5.63 15.23
C ASP A 175 -23.40 4.37 14.41
N GLU A 176 -24.11 3.29 14.65
CA GLU A 176 -23.93 2.03 13.93
C GLU A 176 -24.80 2.01 12.66
N PHE A 177 -24.17 1.75 11.52
CA PHE A 177 -24.83 1.45 10.25
C PHE A 177 -25.11 -0.06 10.10
N SER A 178 -24.23 -0.90 10.61
CA SER A 178 -24.34 -2.37 10.57
C SER A 178 -23.56 -3.01 11.72
N ALA A 179 -23.82 -4.28 12.02
CA ALA A 179 -22.99 -5.00 12.97
C ALA A 179 -21.54 -5.13 12.45
N PRO A 180 -20.51 -5.09 13.31
CA PRO A 180 -19.12 -5.23 12.90
C PRO A 180 -18.86 -6.52 12.11
N GLY A 181 -18.03 -6.42 11.09
CA GLY A 181 -17.67 -7.52 10.21
C GLY A 181 -18.77 -7.95 9.23
N GLN A 182 -19.93 -7.27 9.19
CA GLN A 182 -21.05 -7.68 8.32
C GLN A 182 -21.14 -6.91 7.00
N ALA A 183 -20.69 -5.67 6.95
CA ALA A 183 -20.75 -4.85 5.75
C ALA A 183 -19.44 -4.10 5.53
N PHE A 184 -19.00 -4.08 4.27
CA PHE A 184 -17.92 -3.21 3.84
C PHE A 184 -18.41 -1.77 3.74
N ARG A 185 -17.63 -0.85 4.30
CA ARG A 185 -17.79 0.59 4.13
C ARG A 185 -16.43 1.25 4.30
N TYR A 186 -15.84 1.68 3.18
CA TYR A 186 -14.54 2.34 3.20
C TYR A 186 -14.53 3.53 4.17
N SER A 187 -13.55 3.53 5.08
CA SER A 187 -13.54 4.44 6.24
C SER A 187 -12.12 4.88 6.59
N SER A 188 -11.86 6.17 6.41
CA SER A 188 -10.71 6.86 6.98
C SER A 188 -10.73 6.89 8.51
N GLY A 189 -11.92 6.82 9.10
CA GLY A 189 -12.09 6.70 10.55
C GLY A 189 -11.50 5.40 11.10
N ASP A 190 -11.76 4.27 10.44
CA ASP A 190 -11.27 2.95 10.84
C ASP A 190 -9.73 2.94 10.91
N SER A 191 -9.06 3.58 9.97
CA SER A 191 -7.60 3.76 9.97
C SER A 191 -7.09 4.58 11.16
N ASN A 192 -7.80 5.64 11.55
CA ASN A 192 -7.39 6.47 12.68
C ASN A 192 -7.71 5.80 14.03
N LEU A 193 -8.75 4.96 14.11
CA LEU A 193 -8.99 4.08 15.26
C LEU A 193 -7.85 3.06 15.43
N LEU A 194 -7.40 2.44 14.34
CA LEU A 194 -6.24 1.54 14.34
C LEU A 194 -4.96 2.25 14.83
N SER A 195 -4.75 3.48 14.38
CA SER A 195 -3.64 4.34 14.82
C SER A 195 -3.70 4.63 16.33
N ALA A 196 -4.88 4.96 16.86
CA ALA A 196 -5.07 5.20 18.29
C ALA A 196 -4.91 3.93 19.15
N ALA A 197 -5.36 2.78 18.64
CA ALA A 197 -5.12 1.49 19.28
C ALA A 197 -3.61 1.20 19.37
N LEU A 198 -2.88 1.36 18.26
CA LEU A 198 -1.43 1.19 18.21
C LEU A 198 -0.70 2.14 19.18
N LYS A 199 -1.13 3.40 19.24
CA LYS A 199 -0.60 4.40 20.20
C LYS A 199 -0.67 3.91 21.64
N ASN A 200 -1.82 3.38 22.04
CA ASN A 200 -2.01 2.90 23.40
C ASN A 200 -1.27 1.57 23.68
N MET A 201 -1.10 0.71 22.67
CA MET A 201 -0.27 -0.50 22.79
C MET A 201 1.22 -0.17 23.02
N LEU A 202 1.69 0.94 22.46
CA LEU A 202 3.10 1.34 22.48
C LEU A 202 3.46 2.33 23.59
N GLY A 203 2.50 3.15 24.04
CA GLY A 203 2.73 4.21 25.01
C GLY A 203 3.84 5.16 24.55
N ALA A 204 4.89 5.28 25.36
CA ALA A 204 6.01 6.18 25.09
C ALA A 204 6.80 5.87 23.80
N GLN A 205 6.70 4.65 23.27
CA GLN A 205 7.40 4.27 22.02
C GLN A 205 6.68 4.78 20.77
N TYR A 206 5.39 5.16 20.87
CA TYR A 206 4.57 5.46 19.70
C TYR A 206 5.14 6.55 18.78
N PRO A 207 5.62 7.71 19.27
CA PRO A 207 6.09 8.78 18.40
C PRO A 207 7.24 8.37 17.48
N ASP A 208 8.10 7.44 17.91
CA ASP A 208 9.28 7.00 17.15
C ASP A 208 9.06 5.66 16.43
N TYR A 209 7.93 4.99 16.69
CA TYR A 209 7.70 3.62 16.23
C TYR A 209 7.68 3.47 14.70
N PRO A 210 7.02 4.33 13.89
CA PRO A 210 7.09 4.23 12.44
C PRO A 210 8.53 4.27 11.90
N TRP A 211 9.38 5.10 12.51
CA TRP A 211 10.77 5.25 12.10
C TRP A 211 11.61 4.03 12.49
N THR A 212 11.58 3.68 13.77
CA THR A 212 12.43 2.61 14.33
C THR A 212 12.00 1.21 13.88
N ALA A 213 10.70 0.94 13.79
CA ALA A 213 10.18 -0.37 13.44
C ALA A 213 10.12 -0.61 11.92
N LEU A 214 9.83 0.42 11.11
CA LEU A 214 9.58 0.25 9.67
C LEU A 214 10.56 1.03 8.79
N PHE A 215 10.69 2.35 8.95
CA PHE A 215 11.45 3.16 7.98
C PHE A 215 12.95 2.89 8.03
N GLU A 216 13.56 2.88 9.21
CA GLU A 216 15.00 2.65 9.36
C GLU A 216 15.44 1.26 8.86
N PRO A 217 14.76 0.14 9.20
CA PRO A 217 15.09 -1.17 8.65
C PRO A 217 15.04 -1.23 7.12
N LEU A 218 14.15 -0.45 6.49
CA LEU A 218 14.03 -0.36 5.04
C LEU A 218 15.01 0.65 4.41
N GLY A 219 15.70 1.46 5.22
CA GLY A 219 16.60 2.53 4.75
C GLY A 219 15.87 3.80 4.30
N ILE A 220 14.63 4.01 4.74
CA ILE A 220 13.87 5.25 4.54
C ILE A 220 14.33 6.27 5.58
N ARG A 221 14.82 7.43 5.14
CA ARG A 221 15.46 8.43 6.03
C ARG A 221 14.67 9.72 6.24
N ASN A 222 13.84 10.10 5.27
CA ASN A 222 13.19 11.42 5.24
C ASN A 222 11.66 11.34 5.27
N GLY A 223 11.09 10.20 5.68
CA GLY A 223 9.64 10.04 5.78
C GLY A 223 9.07 10.94 6.88
N VAL A 224 7.93 11.57 6.61
CA VAL A 224 7.16 12.36 7.58
C VAL A 224 5.79 11.73 7.76
N TRP A 225 5.31 11.65 9.00
CA TRP A 225 3.95 11.25 9.30
C TRP A 225 3.35 12.22 10.29
N GLU A 226 2.35 12.99 9.86
CA GLU A 226 1.72 13.99 10.71
C GLU A 226 0.71 13.34 11.67
N SER A 227 0.58 13.96 12.84
CA SER A 227 -0.40 13.58 13.85
C SER A 227 -1.54 14.60 13.92
N ASP A 228 -2.71 14.16 14.38
CA ASP A 228 -3.74 15.07 14.85
C ASP A 228 -3.32 15.80 16.14
N ALA A 229 -4.17 16.70 16.65
CA ALA A 229 -3.84 17.48 17.85
C ALA A 229 -3.76 16.63 19.13
N SER A 230 -4.29 15.40 19.13
CA SER A 230 -4.14 14.44 20.22
C SER A 230 -2.78 13.74 20.22
N GLY A 231 -1.98 13.92 19.17
CA GLY A 231 -0.70 13.24 18.97
C GLY A 231 -0.87 11.81 18.42
N THR A 232 -1.96 11.53 17.72
CA THR A 232 -2.20 10.27 17.00
C THR A 232 -1.86 10.46 15.53
N PHE A 233 -0.99 9.64 14.92
CA PHE A 233 -0.71 9.71 13.48
C PHE A 233 -2.00 9.64 12.67
N VAL A 234 -2.14 10.54 11.70
CA VAL A 234 -3.25 10.54 10.75
C VAL A 234 -3.02 9.43 9.74
N ALA A 235 -3.30 8.20 10.18
CA ALA A 235 -3.12 6.97 9.42
C ALA A 235 -3.97 6.93 8.16
N SER A 236 -5.06 7.71 8.12
CA SER A 236 -5.88 7.81 6.93
C SER A 236 -5.21 8.51 5.76
N SER A 237 -4.25 9.43 5.99
CA SER A 237 -3.90 10.45 4.98
C SER A 237 -2.48 11.03 5.00
N TYR A 238 -1.95 11.46 6.15
CA TYR A 238 -0.83 12.43 6.19
C TYR A 238 0.54 11.80 6.41
N ALA A 239 0.83 10.74 5.65
CA ALA A 239 2.19 10.26 5.45
C ALA A 239 2.78 10.88 4.18
N TYR A 240 4.07 11.24 4.23
CA TYR A 240 4.81 11.85 3.14
C TYR A 240 6.11 11.10 2.90
N LEU A 241 6.27 10.59 1.67
CA LEU A 241 7.44 9.82 1.25
C LEU A 241 7.87 10.23 -0.15
N THR A 242 9.14 10.00 -0.46
CA THR A 242 9.59 10.02 -1.86
C THR A 242 9.04 8.79 -2.58
N ALA A 243 8.92 8.86 -3.92
CA ALA A 243 8.46 7.69 -4.69
C ALA A 243 9.40 6.48 -4.49
N ARG A 244 10.71 6.74 -4.37
CA ARG A 244 11.73 5.71 -4.11
C ARG A 244 11.59 5.08 -2.72
N ASP A 245 11.19 5.85 -1.71
CA ASP A 245 11.01 5.33 -0.36
C ASP A 245 9.71 4.54 -0.23
N LEU A 246 8.62 5.02 -0.83
CA LEU A 246 7.37 4.27 -0.90
C LEU A 246 7.57 2.91 -1.59
N ALA A 247 8.36 2.87 -2.67
CA ALA A 247 8.67 1.61 -3.36
C ALA A 247 9.40 0.57 -2.50
N ARG A 248 10.10 0.98 -1.42
CA ARG A 248 10.74 0.02 -0.49
C ARG A 248 9.70 -0.75 0.30
N ILE A 249 8.60 -0.08 0.69
CA ILE A 249 7.47 -0.71 1.37
C ILE A 249 6.75 -1.65 0.39
N GLY A 250 6.57 -1.23 -0.87
CA GLY A 250 6.07 -2.11 -1.92
C GLY A 250 6.94 -3.34 -2.12
N LEU A 251 8.28 -3.22 -2.07
CA LEU A 251 9.21 -4.35 -2.20
C LEU A 251 9.17 -5.28 -0.99
N LEU A 252 9.05 -4.74 0.23
CA LEU A 252 8.82 -5.53 1.44
C LEU A 252 7.57 -6.39 1.29
N MET A 253 6.47 -5.78 0.85
CA MET A 253 5.22 -6.49 0.62
C MET A 253 5.30 -7.47 -0.54
N GLN A 254 6.03 -7.15 -1.62
CA GLN A 254 6.27 -8.08 -2.74
C GLN A 254 6.99 -9.35 -2.29
N ARG A 255 7.91 -9.22 -1.32
CA ARG A 255 8.73 -10.31 -0.79
C ARG A 255 8.19 -10.89 0.50
N ASP A 256 6.86 -10.89 0.61
CA ASP A 256 6.10 -11.52 1.69
C ASP A 256 6.60 -11.13 3.09
N GLY A 257 6.91 -9.85 3.28
CA GLY A 257 7.32 -9.30 4.58
C GLY A 257 8.79 -9.51 4.93
N ARG A 258 9.58 -10.13 4.04
CA ARG A 258 11.01 -10.33 4.22
C ARG A 258 11.78 -9.11 3.71
N TRP A 259 12.79 -8.71 4.47
CA TRP A 259 13.79 -7.72 4.07
C TRP A 259 15.18 -8.29 4.31
N ARG A 260 15.91 -8.58 3.23
CA ARG A 260 17.17 -9.33 3.26
C ARG A 260 16.99 -10.67 3.99
N GLU A 261 17.77 -10.93 5.02
CA GLU A 261 17.70 -12.15 5.83
C GLU A 261 16.65 -12.07 6.96
N ARG A 262 15.98 -10.93 7.14
CA ARG A 262 15.03 -10.71 8.24
C ARG A 262 13.60 -10.82 7.77
N GLN A 263 12.78 -11.61 8.46
CA GLN A 263 11.32 -11.56 8.33
C GLN A 263 10.82 -10.40 9.20
N LEU A 264 10.50 -9.26 8.59
CA LEU A 264 10.04 -8.06 9.33
C LEU A 264 8.54 -8.16 9.61
N LEU A 265 7.74 -8.49 8.61
CA LEU A 265 6.32 -8.78 8.78
C LEU A 265 6.13 -10.30 8.84
N PRO A 266 5.32 -10.83 9.76
CA PRO A 266 4.92 -12.23 9.70
C PRO A 266 4.27 -12.58 8.36
N ARG A 267 4.52 -13.79 7.83
CA ARG A 267 3.98 -14.19 6.52
C ARG A 267 2.45 -14.27 6.52
N ASP A 268 1.89 -14.78 7.62
CA ASP A 268 0.44 -14.83 7.87
C ASP A 268 -0.19 -13.43 7.90
N TRP A 269 0.54 -12.40 8.34
CA TRP A 269 0.07 -11.01 8.24
C TRP A 269 -0.03 -10.53 6.79
N VAL A 270 0.97 -10.83 5.96
CA VAL A 270 0.95 -10.46 4.53
C VAL A 270 -0.13 -11.25 3.78
N GLU A 271 -0.34 -12.53 4.14
CA GLU A 271 -1.45 -13.33 3.64
C GLU A 271 -2.80 -12.72 4.02
N PHE A 272 -2.98 -12.28 5.26
CA PHE A 272 -4.17 -11.56 5.71
C PHE A 272 -4.39 -10.25 4.93
N ASN A 273 -3.33 -9.45 4.69
CA ASN A 273 -3.43 -8.25 3.85
C ASN A 273 -3.87 -8.55 2.41
N ARG A 274 -3.72 -9.79 1.94
CA ARG A 274 -4.13 -10.22 0.59
C ARG A 274 -5.40 -11.08 0.61
N GLN A 275 -6.00 -11.28 1.78
CA GLN A 275 -7.26 -12.01 1.92
C GLN A 275 -8.42 -11.05 1.67
N PRO A 276 -9.32 -11.33 0.72
CA PRO A 276 -10.49 -10.49 0.50
C PRO A 276 -11.42 -10.52 1.70
N PHE A 277 -12.04 -9.39 2.02
CA PHE A 277 -13.11 -9.37 3.01
C PHE A 277 -14.30 -10.21 2.52
N GLY A 278 -14.68 -11.23 3.30
CA GLY A 278 -15.62 -12.27 2.86
C GLY A 278 -17.04 -11.78 2.54
N HIS A 279 -17.47 -10.65 3.10
CA HIS A 279 -18.80 -10.06 2.83
C HIS A 279 -18.75 -8.92 1.80
N TYR A 280 -17.60 -8.66 1.19
CA TYR A 280 -17.51 -7.68 0.12
C TYR A 280 -18.23 -8.18 -1.14
N GLN A 281 -19.03 -7.31 -1.75
CA GLN A 281 -19.73 -7.57 -3.00
C GLN A 281 -19.11 -6.75 -4.13
N ALA A 282 -19.12 -7.31 -5.33
CA ALA A 282 -18.57 -6.65 -6.50
C ALA A 282 -19.15 -5.23 -6.70
N ARG A 283 -18.29 -4.28 -7.06
CA ARG A 283 -18.63 -2.88 -7.38
C ARG A 283 -19.15 -2.06 -6.20
N GLN A 284 -18.94 -2.50 -4.96
CA GLN A 284 -19.13 -1.64 -3.78
C GLN A 284 -18.08 -0.53 -3.69
N ASP A 285 -16.93 -0.71 -4.33
CA ASP A 285 -15.84 0.29 -4.40
C ASP A 285 -14.99 0.08 -5.67
N GLU A 286 -13.90 0.83 -5.78
CA GLU A 286 -12.94 0.78 -6.88
C GLU A 286 -12.28 -0.59 -7.06
N ALA A 287 -11.98 -1.29 -5.96
CA ALA A 287 -11.33 -2.59 -5.97
C ALA A 287 -11.75 -3.47 -4.78
N VAL A 288 -11.28 -4.72 -4.74
CA VAL A 288 -11.62 -5.65 -3.67
C VAL A 288 -10.78 -5.34 -2.42
N PRO A 289 -11.34 -5.14 -1.23
CA PRO A 289 -10.59 -4.83 -0.02
C PRO A 289 -10.00 -6.08 0.64
N GLY A 290 -8.80 -5.97 1.18
CA GLY A 290 -8.18 -6.98 2.05
C GLY A 290 -7.15 -6.35 2.98
N GLY A 291 -7.34 -6.46 4.30
CA GLY A 291 -6.44 -5.93 5.33
C GLY A 291 -5.81 -4.54 5.05
N HIS A 292 -6.61 -3.52 4.67
CA HIS A 292 -6.19 -2.16 4.25
C HIS A 292 -5.38 -2.06 2.93
N TRP A 293 -5.49 -3.06 2.08
CA TRP A 293 -4.99 -3.07 0.71
C TRP A 293 -6.13 -3.32 -0.29
N TRP A 294 -5.91 -2.91 -1.54
CA TRP A 294 -6.81 -3.16 -2.66
C TRP A 294 -6.30 -4.33 -3.49
N LEU A 295 -7.15 -5.29 -3.81
CA LEU A 295 -6.80 -6.56 -4.44
C LEU A 295 -7.37 -6.64 -5.86
N ASN A 296 -6.60 -7.23 -6.78
CA ASN A 296 -7.02 -7.46 -8.16
C ASN A 296 -7.74 -8.80 -8.37
N LEU A 297 -8.66 -9.13 -7.47
CA LEU A 297 -9.37 -10.41 -7.51
C LEU A 297 -10.68 -10.29 -8.29
N ALA A 298 -10.98 -11.31 -9.08
CA ALA A 298 -12.32 -11.47 -9.64
C ALA A 298 -13.26 -11.97 -8.54
N LEU A 299 -14.49 -11.48 -8.55
CA LEU A 299 -15.53 -11.90 -7.62
C LEU A 299 -16.73 -12.44 -8.40
N ASP A 300 -17.61 -13.14 -7.72
CA ASP A 300 -18.84 -13.61 -8.34
C ASP A 300 -19.62 -12.43 -8.94
N GLY A 301 -19.92 -12.51 -10.24
CA GLY A 301 -20.63 -11.46 -10.98
C GLY A 301 -19.76 -10.29 -11.47
N ALA A 302 -18.44 -10.28 -11.24
CA ALA A 302 -17.54 -9.26 -11.79
C ALA A 302 -16.11 -9.76 -12.06
N GLY A 303 -15.53 -9.30 -13.18
CA GLY A 303 -14.12 -9.51 -13.45
C GLY A 303 -13.21 -8.73 -12.48
N LYS A 304 -11.90 -8.93 -12.63
CA LYS A 304 -10.88 -8.21 -11.84
C LYS A 304 -11.02 -6.68 -12.01
N PRO A 305 -10.76 -5.88 -10.95
CA PRO A 305 -10.72 -4.41 -11.04
C PRO A 305 -9.74 -3.87 -12.09
N TRP A 306 -8.59 -4.53 -12.25
CA TRP A 306 -7.57 -4.22 -13.25
C TRP A 306 -7.34 -5.44 -14.16
N PRO A 307 -8.19 -5.67 -15.17
CA PRO A 307 -8.13 -6.86 -16.03
C PRO A 307 -6.79 -7.08 -16.72
N ALA A 308 -6.08 -5.99 -17.05
CA ALA A 308 -4.79 -6.05 -17.74
C ALA A 308 -3.63 -6.50 -16.82
N ALA A 309 -3.81 -6.44 -15.49
CA ALA A 309 -2.80 -6.86 -14.53
C ALA A 309 -3.02 -8.30 -14.05
N PRO A 310 -1.96 -9.03 -13.65
CA PRO A 310 -2.08 -10.34 -13.00
C PRO A 310 -3.03 -10.35 -11.80
N ALA A 311 -3.62 -11.51 -11.49
CA ALA A 311 -4.60 -11.63 -10.39
C ALA A 311 -3.96 -11.43 -9.00
N ASP A 312 -2.66 -11.67 -8.87
CA ASP A 312 -1.88 -11.44 -7.65
C ASP A 312 -1.46 -9.98 -7.48
N THR A 313 -1.90 -9.08 -8.36
CA THR A 313 -1.69 -7.63 -8.18
C THR A 313 -2.50 -7.13 -6.99
N PHE A 314 -1.84 -6.36 -6.12
CA PHE A 314 -2.50 -5.61 -5.05
C PHE A 314 -1.92 -4.21 -4.97
N ALA A 315 -2.63 -3.28 -4.34
CA ALA A 315 -2.27 -1.87 -4.36
C ALA A 315 -2.63 -1.13 -3.07
N ALA A 316 -1.85 -0.12 -2.77
CA ALA A 316 -2.24 0.99 -1.92
C ALA A 316 -2.67 2.14 -2.83
N LEU A 317 -3.87 2.68 -2.65
CA LEU A 317 -4.43 3.75 -3.49
C LEU A 317 -4.74 4.98 -2.62
N GLY A 318 -4.56 6.16 -3.20
CA GLY A 318 -4.76 7.44 -2.53
C GLY A 318 -5.53 8.44 -3.40
N HIS A 319 -6.18 9.39 -2.73
CA HIS A 319 -6.95 10.47 -3.36
C HIS A 319 -6.14 11.21 -4.43
N TRP A 320 -6.80 11.67 -5.48
CA TRP A 320 -6.17 12.33 -6.65
C TRP A 320 -5.12 11.48 -7.41
N GLY A 321 -5.26 10.16 -7.36
CA GLY A 321 -4.53 9.24 -8.23
C GLY A 321 -3.19 8.74 -7.67
N GLN A 322 -2.97 8.82 -6.36
CA GLN A 322 -1.79 8.20 -5.77
C GLN A 322 -1.93 6.68 -5.87
N ALA A 323 -0.87 5.98 -6.27
CA ALA A 323 -0.90 4.53 -6.32
C ALA A 323 0.47 3.91 -6.06
N MET A 324 0.48 2.84 -5.27
CA MET A 324 1.58 1.88 -5.21
C MET A 324 1.02 0.50 -5.54
N TYR A 325 1.38 -0.03 -6.70
CA TYR A 325 1.02 -1.38 -7.12
C TYR A 325 2.17 -2.34 -6.83
N VAL A 326 1.81 -3.54 -6.37
CA VAL A 326 2.72 -4.65 -6.14
C VAL A 326 2.24 -5.82 -6.99
N ILE A 327 3.13 -6.38 -7.82
CA ILE A 327 2.81 -7.44 -8.77
C ILE A 327 3.84 -8.56 -8.57
N PRO A 328 3.61 -9.48 -7.61
CA PRO A 328 4.59 -10.49 -7.22
C PRO A 328 5.07 -11.37 -8.38
N SER A 329 4.15 -11.88 -9.21
CA SER A 329 4.41 -12.73 -10.37
C SER A 329 5.33 -12.10 -11.40
N GLU A 330 5.28 -10.77 -11.55
CA GLU A 330 6.16 -10.00 -12.44
C GLU A 330 7.39 -9.44 -11.72
N LYS A 331 7.49 -9.65 -10.40
CA LYS A 331 8.46 -9.00 -9.51
C LYS A 331 8.48 -7.48 -9.67
N LEU A 332 7.32 -6.87 -9.93
CA LEU A 332 7.20 -5.42 -10.10
C LEU A 332 6.65 -4.70 -8.87
N VAL A 333 7.17 -3.50 -8.64
CA VAL A 333 6.54 -2.46 -7.82
C VAL A 333 6.46 -1.20 -8.66
N ILE A 334 5.27 -0.61 -8.75
CA ILE A 334 5.02 0.61 -9.52
C ILE A 334 4.49 1.66 -8.56
N VAL A 335 5.16 2.80 -8.46
CA VAL A 335 4.70 3.94 -7.66
C VAL A 335 4.34 5.09 -8.59
N ARG A 336 3.16 5.66 -8.38
CA ARG A 336 2.67 6.86 -9.03
C ARG A 336 2.21 7.88 -7.98
N TYR A 337 2.68 9.11 -8.11
CA TYR A 337 2.05 10.27 -7.50
C TYR A 337 1.40 11.14 -8.57
N GLY A 338 0.25 11.74 -8.27
CA GLY A 338 -0.47 12.60 -9.20
C GLY A 338 -1.39 13.62 -8.53
N ASP A 339 -1.98 14.48 -9.36
CA ASP A 339 -2.96 15.51 -8.99
C ASP A 339 -4.18 15.42 -9.91
N ASP A 340 -4.78 14.23 -10.01
CA ASP A 340 -5.91 13.98 -10.91
C ASP A 340 -7.24 14.40 -10.27
N ARG A 341 -7.96 15.34 -10.89
CA ARG A 341 -9.19 15.94 -10.30
C ARG A 341 -10.46 15.78 -11.13
N ASP A 342 -10.37 15.19 -12.32
CA ASP A 342 -11.49 15.16 -13.28
C ASP A 342 -11.87 13.76 -13.78
N GLY A 343 -11.31 12.71 -13.18
CA GLY A 343 -11.60 11.32 -13.55
C GLY A 343 -10.95 10.83 -14.85
N SER A 344 -10.07 11.61 -15.48
CA SER A 344 -9.36 11.20 -16.71
C SER A 344 -8.40 10.02 -16.48
N TYR A 345 -7.81 9.92 -15.29
CA TYR A 345 -6.90 8.84 -14.93
C TYR A 345 -7.64 7.53 -14.65
N ARG A 346 -7.06 6.42 -15.11
CA ARG A 346 -7.63 5.07 -14.98
C ARG A 346 -6.53 4.09 -14.59
N HIS A 347 -6.62 3.51 -13.40
CA HIS A 347 -5.64 2.57 -12.85
C HIS A 347 -5.29 1.42 -13.84
N ASN A 348 -6.31 0.81 -14.45
CA ASN A 348 -6.11 -0.27 -15.43
C ASN A 348 -5.36 0.18 -16.70
N GLU A 349 -5.55 1.42 -17.17
CA GLU A 349 -4.86 1.90 -18.38
C GLU A 349 -3.38 2.18 -18.12
N LEU A 350 -3.03 2.64 -16.91
CA LEU A 350 -1.65 2.74 -16.47
C LEU A 350 -1.01 1.35 -16.38
N LEU A 351 -1.65 0.43 -15.65
CA LEU A 351 -1.14 -0.94 -15.44
C LEU A 351 -0.94 -1.67 -16.78
N LYS A 352 -1.90 -1.57 -17.70
CA LYS A 352 -1.79 -2.15 -19.06
C LYS A 352 -0.52 -1.70 -19.79
N ARG A 353 -0.24 -0.39 -19.77
CA ARG A 353 0.92 0.18 -20.46
C ARG A 353 2.23 -0.10 -19.73
N ALA A 354 2.21 -0.04 -18.40
CA ALA A 354 3.36 -0.36 -17.58
C ALA A 354 3.76 -1.84 -17.74
N LEU A 355 2.80 -2.76 -17.76
CA LEU A 355 3.09 -4.18 -18.01
C LEU A 355 3.56 -4.43 -19.45
N ALA A 356 3.00 -3.74 -20.44
CA ALA A 356 3.52 -3.83 -21.81
C ALA A 356 4.97 -3.36 -21.93
N ALA A 357 5.38 -2.36 -21.14
CA ALA A 357 6.75 -1.85 -21.11
C ALA A 357 7.68 -2.68 -20.21
N PHE A 358 7.17 -3.22 -19.10
CA PHE A 358 7.97 -3.69 -17.98
C PHE A 358 7.63 -5.10 -17.47
N ALA A 359 6.70 -5.85 -18.04
CA ALA A 359 6.55 -7.25 -17.71
C ALA A 359 7.74 -8.06 -18.27
N THR A 360 7.95 -9.27 -17.76
CA THR A 360 8.89 -10.19 -18.41
C THR A 360 8.29 -10.60 -19.76
N PRO A 361 9.05 -10.56 -20.88
CA PRO A 361 8.54 -11.09 -22.13
C PRO A 361 8.17 -12.57 -21.92
N VAL A 362 6.92 -12.95 -22.22
CA VAL A 362 6.59 -14.36 -22.37
C VAL A 362 7.39 -14.83 -23.59
N LEU A 363 8.46 -15.60 -23.35
CA LEU A 363 9.14 -16.28 -24.45
C LEU A 363 8.10 -17.21 -25.10
N PRO A 364 7.89 -17.12 -26.43
CA PRO A 364 6.85 -17.86 -27.13
C PRO A 364 6.99 -19.38 -27.00
#